data_AF-A0A0K0CVY6-F1
#
_entry.id   AF-A0A0K0CVY6-F1
#
_cell.length_a   1.000
_cell.length_b   1.000
_cell.length_c   1.000
_cell.angle_alpha   90.00
_cell.angle_beta   90.00
_cell.angle_gamma   90.00
#
_symmetry.space_group_name_H-M   'P 1'
#
loop_
_entity.id
_entity.type
_entity.pdbx_description
1 polymer ?
#
loop_
_entity_poly.entity_id
_entity_poly.type
_entity_poly.pdbx_seq_one_letter_code
_entity_poly.pdbx_strand_id
1 'polypeptide(L)'
;MGQRLAPSLAIAFMSRVEAPVLGLRPLLYCRYTDDCFVVFSKQKEMHKCFELLNEQSEYIKFTREKPKENSFPIRSSELIKQR
;
A
#
# COMPACT_ATOMS: atom_id res chain seq x y z
N MET A 1 -10.03 -20.78 9.97
CA MET A 1 -9.40 -19.72 10.77
C MET A 1 -8.48 -20.40 11.76
N GLY A 2 -7.15 -20.32 11.75
CA GLY A 2 -6.12 -19.61 11.00
C GLY A 2 -4.86 -19.89 11.80
N GLN A 3 -3.78 -20.40 11.20
CA GLN A 3 -2.54 -20.65 11.94
C GLN A 3 -2.12 -19.36 12.64
N ARG A 4 -1.77 -19.43 13.94
CA ARG A 4 -1.37 -18.27 14.75
C ARG A 4 -0.17 -17.49 14.17
N LEU A 5 0.57 -18.11 13.25
CA LEU A 5 1.73 -17.55 12.56
C LEU A 5 1.40 -16.76 11.29
N ALA A 6 0.23 -16.98 10.68
CA ALA A 6 -0.14 -16.28 9.45
C ALA A 6 -0.16 -14.74 9.62
N PRO A 7 -0.74 -14.18 10.70
CA PRO A 7 -0.73 -12.73 10.91
C PRO A 7 0.68 -12.18 11.13
N SER A 8 1.55 -12.92 11.84
CA SER A 8 2.93 -12.49 12.06
C SER A 8 3.76 -12.51 10.77
N LEU A 9 3.52 -13.48 9.88
CA LEU A 9 4.21 -13.57 8.60
C LEU A 9 3.77 -12.44 7.66
N ALA A 10 2.47 -12.15 7.63
CA ALA A 10 1.88 -11.00 6.95
C ALA A 10 2.52 -9.68 7.40
N ILE A 11 2.58 -9.44 8.71
CA ILE A 11 3.21 -8.22 9.26
C ILE A 11 4.69 -8.13 8.88
N ALA A 12 5.44 -9.23 8.96
CA ALA A 12 6.86 -9.25 8.59
C ALA A 12 7.07 -8.99 7.09
N PHE A 13 6.20 -9.54 6.24
CA PHE A 13 6.23 -9.30 4.80
C PHE A 13 5.90 -7.84 4.48
N MET A 14 4.82 -7.31 5.03
CA MET A 14 4.41 -5.92 4.84
C MET A 14 5.45 -4.93 5.38
N SER A 15 6.15 -5.27 6.46
CA SER A 15 7.25 -4.45 6.99
C SER A 15 8.44 -4.35 6.02
N ARG A 16 8.72 -5.39 5.22
CA ARG A 16 9.74 -5.30 4.15
C ARG A 16 9.29 -4.41 3.01
N VAL A 17 8.02 -4.51 2.63
CA VAL A 17 7.40 -3.72 1.56
C VAL A 17 7.26 -2.24 1.95
N GLU A 18 7.10 -1.93 3.24
CA GLU A 18 7.03 -0.57 3.78
C GLU A 18 8.32 0.23 3.62
N ALA A 19 9.49 -0.41 3.70
CA ALA A 19 10.78 0.28 3.66
C ALA A 19 10.95 1.20 2.42
N PRO A 20 10.71 0.74 1.17
CA PRO A 20 10.77 1.61 0.00
C PRO A 20 9.63 2.65 -0.04
N VAL A 21 8.44 2.31 0.46
CA VAL A 21 7.28 3.24 0.50
C VAL A 21 7.55 4.41 1.42
N LEU A 22 8.10 4.18 2.61
CA LEU A 22 8.50 5.21 3.56
C LEU A 22 9.61 6.11 3.01
N GLY A 23 10.50 5.56 2.17
CA GLY A 23 11.52 6.32 1.45
C GLY A 23 10.95 7.41 0.52
N LEU A 24 9.74 7.20 -0.01
CA LEU A 24 9.05 8.17 -0.88
C LEU A 24 8.34 9.29 -0.11
N ARG A 25 8.35 9.26 1.23
CA ARG A 25 7.71 10.24 2.12
C ARG A 25 6.25 10.54 1.74
N PRO A 26 5.34 9.55 1.84
CA PRO A 26 3.93 9.78 1.65
C PRO A 26 3.41 10.83 2.65
N LEU A 27 2.39 11.59 2.24
CA LEU A 27 1.68 12.52 3.12
C LEU A 27 0.96 11.79 4.25
N LEU A 28 0.44 10.60 3.96
CA LEU A 28 -0.23 9.75 4.92
C LEU A 28 0.05 8.29 4.58
N TYR A 29 0.40 7.52 5.60
CA TYR A 29 0.57 6.08 5.53
C TYR A 29 -0.22 5.44 6.67
N CYS A 30 -1.15 4.54 6.34
CA CYS A 30 -1.93 3.79 7.30
C CYS A 30 -1.96 2.32 6.88
N ARG A 31 -1.72 1.40 7.83
CA ARG A 31 -1.71 -0.04 7.57
C ARG A 31 -2.70 -0.75 8.47
N TYR A 32 -3.44 -1.70 7.90
CA TYR A 32 -4.28 -2.65 8.62
C TYR A 32 -3.90 -4.08 8.21
N THR A 33 -3.01 -4.72 8.99
CA THR A 33 -2.39 -6.04 8.75
C THR A 33 -1.85 -6.25 7.33
N ASP A 34 -2.72 -6.51 6.36
CA ASP A 34 -2.42 -6.77 4.93
C ASP A 34 -2.83 -5.61 4.00
N ASP A 35 -3.72 -4.73 4.47
CA ASP A 35 -4.21 -3.57 3.70
C ASP A 35 -3.36 -2.32 3.99
N CYS A 36 -2.97 -1.58 2.95
CA CYS A 36 -2.23 -0.32 3.08
C CYS A 36 -2.95 0.83 2.39
N PHE A 37 -3.09 1.93 3.12
CA PHE A 37 -3.57 3.19 2.60
C PHE A 37 -2.44 4.20 2.54
N VAL A 38 -2.15 4.67 1.32
CA VAL A 38 -1.04 5.59 1.08
C VAL A 38 -1.54 6.79 0.31
N VAL A 39 -1.22 7.98 0.81
CA VAL A 39 -1.60 9.25 0.20
C VAL A 39 -0.35 10.00 -0.18
N PHE A 40 -0.28 10.46 -1.42
CA PHE A 40 0.84 11.26 -1.94
C PHE A 40 0.33 12.61 -2.42
N SER A 41 1.21 13.63 -2.38
CA SER A 41 0.88 14.94 -2.96
C SER A 41 0.97 14.94 -4.48
N LYS A 42 1.79 14.06 -5.07
CA LYS A 42 2.07 14.00 -6.50
C LYS A 42 1.71 12.63 -7.07
N GLN A 43 0.94 12.61 -8.15
CA GLN A 43 0.62 11.36 -8.86
C GLN A 43 1.85 10.64 -9.42
N LYS A 44 2.95 11.37 -9.74
CA LYS A 44 4.21 10.75 -10.18
C LYS A 44 4.87 9.91 -9.07
N GLU A 45 4.86 10.40 -7.84
CA GLU A 45 5.42 9.66 -6.68
C GLU A 45 4.56 8.44 -6.36
N MET A 46 3.25 8.58 -6.48
CA MET A 46 2.30 7.48 -6.34
C MET A 46 2.50 6.39 -7.40
N HIS A 47 2.67 6.75 -8.68
CA HIS A 47 2.93 5.76 -9.74
C HIS A 47 4.23 4.99 -9.52
N LYS A 48 5.29 5.70 -9.13
CA LYS A 48 6.58 5.10 -8.76
C LYS A 48 6.44 4.16 -7.57
N CYS A 49 5.67 4.55 -6.56
CA CYS A 49 5.36 3.70 -5.41
C CYS A 49 4.67 2.40 -5.86
N PHE A 50 3.69 2.50 -6.76
CA PHE A 50 2.96 1.35 -7.27
C PHE A 50 3.83 0.40 -8.11
N GLU A 51 4.75 0.93 -8.92
CA GLU A 51 5.73 0.14 -9.67
C GLU A 51 6.70 -0.58 -8.72
N LEU A 52 7.29 0.15 -7.77
CA LEU A 52 8.20 -0.43 -6.77
C LEU A 52 7.51 -1.54 -5.97
N LEU A 53 6.26 -1.35 -5.56
CA LEU A 53 5.50 -2.35 -4.80
C LEU A 53 5.29 -3.65 -5.57
N ASN A 54 4.98 -3.57 -6.86
CA ASN A 54 4.83 -4.76 -7.71
C ASN A 54 6.17 -5.36 -8.13
N GLU A 55 7.25 -4.59 -8.18
CA GLU A 55 8.60 -5.10 -8.45
C GLU A 55 9.17 -5.89 -7.26
N GLN A 56 8.81 -5.52 -6.02
CA GLN A 56 9.27 -6.22 -4.81
C GLN A 56 8.75 -7.66 -4.70
N SER A 57 7.65 -8.02 -5.37
CA SER A 57 7.09 -9.37 -5.30
C SER A 57 6.44 -9.80 -6.60
N GLU A 58 6.99 -10.84 -7.21
CA GLU A 58 6.39 -11.48 -8.39
C GLU A 58 5.12 -12.27 -8.04
N TYR A 59 4.99 -12.70 -6.78
CA TYR A 59 3.89 -13.53 -6.30
C TYR A 59 2.69 -12.74 -5.79
N ILE A 60 2.90 -11.48 -5.40
CA ILE A 60 1.88 -10.63 -4.77
C ILE A 60 1.65 -9.42 -5.66
N LYS A 61 0.46 -9.36 -6.26
CA LYS A 61 0.06 -8.22 -7.10
C LYS A 61 -0.74 -7.24 -6.28
N PHE A 62 -0.21 -6.03 -6.13
CA PHE A 62 -0.94 -4.96 -5.49
C PHE A 62 -1.94 -4.37 -6.47
N THR A 63 -3.19 -4.26 -6.03
CA THR A 63 -4.26 -3.62 -6.79
C THR A 63 -4.50 -2.22 -6.24
N ARG A 64 -4.67 -1.26 -7.14
CA ARG A 64 -5.02 0.12 -6.79
C ARG A 64 -6.53 0.31 -6.87
N GLU A 65 -7.13 0.84 -5.82
CA GLU A 65 -8.50 1.34 -5.84
C GLU A 65 -8.47 2.87 -5.78
N LYS A 66 -8.98 3.49 -6.85
CA LYS A 66 -9.27 4.92 -6.85
C LYS A 66 -10.56 5.15 -6.06
N PRO A 67 -10.57 6.02 -5.05
CA PRO A 67 -11.81 6.34 -4.36
C PRO A 67 -12.81 6.92 -5.37
N LYS A 68 -14.05 6.42 -5.33
CA LYS A 68 -15.17 7.02 -6.09
C LYS A 68 -15.37 8.47 -5.63
N GLU A 69 -15.64 9.35 -6.59
CA GLU A 69 -15.68 10.83 -6.54
C GLU A 69 -16.47 11.49 -5.38
N ASN A 70 -17.15 10.74 -4.51
CA ASN A 70 -18.11 11.28 -3.54
C ASN A 70 -17.82 11.00 -2.04
N SER A 71 -16.62 10.55 -1.66
CA SER A 71 -16.36 10.18 -0.24
C SER A 71 -15.15 10.81 0.45
N PHE A 72 -14.18 11.40 -0.26
CA PHE A 72 -13.00 12.02 0.38
C PHE A 72 -12.51 13.28 -0.36
N PRO A 73 -12.24 14.40 0.35
CA PRO A 73 -11.80 15.67 -0.25
C PRO A 73 -10.31 15.68 -0.66
N ILE A 74 -9.65 14.53 -0.69
CA ILE A 74 -8.22 14.42 -0.99
C ILE A 74 -8.07 13.98 -2.44
N ARG A 75 -7.65 14.91 -3.29
CA ARG A 75 -7.50 14.75 -4.75
C ARG A 75 -6.42 13.71 -5.16
N SER A 76 -5.79 13.02 -4.21
CA SER A 76 -4.65 12.11 -4.42
C SER A 76 -4.49 11.04 -3.33
N SER A 77 -5.60 10.55 -2.75
CA SER A 77 -5.59 9.38 -1.87
C SER A 77 -5.97 8.13 -2.64
N GLU A 78 -5.15 7.07 -2.62
CA GLU A 78 -5.47 5.77 -3.24
C GLU A 78 -5.29 4.63 -2.22
N LEU A 79 -6.19 3.64 -2.29
CA LEU A 79 -6.10 2.42 -1.48
C LEU A 79 -5.28 1.40 -2.24
N ILE A 80 -4.25 0.85 -1.59
CA ILE A 80 -3.43 -0.22 -2.14
C ILE A 80 -3.81 -1.51 -1.42
N LYS A 81 -4.46 -2.40 -2.16
CA LYS A 81 -4.96 -3.66 -1.63
C LYS A 81 -4.14 -4.84 -2.14
N GLN A 82 -3.68 -5.66 -1.22
CA GLN A 82 -3.13 -6.98 -1.52
C GLN A 82 -4.31 -7.93 -1.78
N ARG A 83 -4.33 -8.63 -2.92
CA ARG A 83 -5.40 -9.58 -3.27
C ARG A 83 -4.86 -10.99 -3.40
#